data_AF-A0A3M0ZGU0-F1
#
_entry.id   AF-A0A3M0ZGU0-F1
#
_cell.length_a   1.000
_cell.length_b   1.000
_cell.length_c   1.000
_cell.angle_alpha   90.00
_cell.angle_beta   90.00
_cell.angle_gamma   90.00
#
_symmetry.space_group_name_H-M   'P 1'
#
loop_
_entity.id
_entity.type
_entity.pdbx_description
1 polymer ?
#
loop_
_entity_poly.entity_id
_entity_poly.type
_entity_poly.pdbx_seq_one_letter_code
_entity_poly.pdbx_strand_id
1 'polypeptide(L)'
;MIEYTLTTTWLGQVIIVVKDRRALWRVEFCEPANRFLDDLHLNAPHAQRVPGDQLEMFCNAVAEYFHRPSRPFSLPLHLTGTTFQLTVWRALQTV
;
A
#
# COMPACT_ATOMS: atom_id res chain seq x y z
N MET A 1 -8.10 -12.48 0.49
CA MET A 1 -8.48 -11.68 -0.69
C MET A 1 -7.58 -10.46 -0.78
N ILE A 2 -7.11 -10.13 -1.99
CA ILE A 2 -6.27 -8.95 -2.25
C ILE A 2 -7.10 -7.97 -3.06
N GLU A 3 -7.18 -6.73 -2.60
CA GLU A 3 -7.93 -5.66 -3.27
C GLU A 3 -7.04 -4.44 -3.43
N TYR A 4 -7.24 -3.69 -4.50
CA TYR A 4 -6.47 -2.48 -4.73
C TYR A 4 -7.32 -1.34 -5.30
N THR A 5 -6.86 -0.13 -5.05
CA THR A 5 -7.44 1.08 -5.65
C THR A 5 -6.35 2.09 -5.96
N LEU A 6 -6.70 3.09 -6.77
CA LEU A 6 -5.81 4.22 -7.08
C LEU A 6 -6.28 5.45 -6.33
N THR A 7 -5.34 6.14 -5.70
CA THR A 7 -5.59 7.45 -5.10
C THR A 7 -4.53 8.45 -5.53
N THR A 8 -4.79 9.73 -5.31
CA THR A 8 -3.86 10.81 -5.65
C THR A 8 -3.38 11.46 -4.37
N THR A 9 -2.06 11.67 -4.29
CA THR A 9 -1.40 12.40 -3.22
C THR A 9 -0.70 13.62 -3.82
N TRP A 10 -0.16 14.52 -2.98
CA TRP A 10 0.64 15.64 -3.47
C TRP A 10 1.96 15.19 -4.14
N LEU A 11 2.39 13.94 -3.91
CA LEU A 11 3.54 13.30 -4.55
C LEU A 11 3.17 12.57 -5.86
N GLY A 12 1.92 12.63 -6.29
CA GLY A 12 1.42 11.97 -7.49
C GLY A 12 0.45 10.82 -7.20
N GLN A 13 0.14 10.04 -8.24
CA GLN A 13 -0.77 8.92 -8.16
C GLN A 13 -0.10 7.73 -7.46
N VAL A 14 -0.82 7.11 -6.53
CA VAL A 14 -0.37 5.91 -5.82
C VAL A 14 -1.40 4.81 -5.94
N ILE A 15 -0.92 3.57 -6.00
CA ILE A 15 -1.74 2.38 -5.85
C ILE A 15 -1.66 1.91 -4.41
N ILE A 16 -2.82 1.67 -3.83
CA ILE A 16 -2.98 1.10 -2.49
C ILE A 16 -3.48 -0.32 -2.65
N VAL A 17 -2.74 -1.28 -2.10
CA VAL A 17 -3.12 -2.69 -2.09
C VAL A 17 -3.33 -3.14 -0.65
N VAL A 18 -4.47 -3.76 -0.41
CA VAL A 18 -4.92 -4.19 0.91
C VAL A 18 -5.19 -5.69 0.90
N LYS A 19 -4.81 -6.34 2.00
CA LYS A 19 -5.13 -7.74 2.25
C LYS A 19 -6.32 -7.84 3.21
N ASP A 20 -7.34 -8.56 2.77
CA ASP A 20 -8.55 -8.88 3.55
C ASP A 20 -9.25 -7.64 4.15
N ARG A 21 -9.14 -6.46 3.49
CA ARG A 21 -9.57 -5.13 3.98
C ARG A 21 -9.08 -4.76 5.39
N ARG A 22 -8.08 -5.45 5.91
CA ARG A 22 -7.60 -5.32 7.30
C ARG A 22 -6.21 -4.75 7.40
N ALA A 23 -5.37 -5.03 6.41
CA ALA A 23 -3.97 -4.66 6.46
C ALA A 23 -3.49 -4.13 5.11
N LEU A 24 -2.75 -3.03 5.15
CA LEU A 24 -2.06 -2.47 4.01
C LEU A 24 -0.93 -3.42 3.62
N TRP A 25 -0.93 -3.88 2.38
CA TRP A 25 0.10 -4.79 1.87
C TRP A 25 1.17 -4.04 1.08
N ARG A 26 0.75 -3.17 0.15
CA ARG A 26 1.65 -2.38 -0.69
C ARG A 26 1.10 -0.98 -0.90
N VAL A 27 2.00 0.00 -0.95
CA VAL A 27 1.75 1.35 -1.47
C VAL A 27 2.87 1.65 -2.44
N GLU A 28 2.53 2.05 -3.66
CA GLU A 28 3.54 2.30 -4.70
C GLU A 28 3.11 3.46 -5.60
N PHE A 29 4.09 4.25 -6.04
CA PHE A 29 3.85 5.33 -7.00
C PHE A 29 3.63 4.75 -8.40
N CYS A 30 2.67 5.33 -9.10
CA CYS A 30 2.13 4.79 -10.33
C CYS A 30 2.94 5.21 -11.58
N GLU A 31 4.26 5.01 -11.61
CA GLU A 31 5.09 5.44 -12.75
C GLU A 31 6.09 4.38 -13.26
N PRO A 32 5.88 3.78 -14.44
CA PRO A 32 4.62 3.67 -15.19
C PRO A 32 3.68 2.62 -14.56
N ALA A 33 2.40 2.98 -14.36
CA ALA A 33 1.35 2.18 -13.74
C ALA A 33 1.27 0.70 -14.18
N ASN A 34 1.61 0.42 -15.44
CA ASN A 34 1.47 -0.92 -16.03
C ASN A 34 2.42 -1.94 -15.38
N ARG A 35 3.67 -1.56 -15.09
CA ARG A 35 4.65 -2.48 -14.50
C ARG A 35 4.22 -2.97 -13.12
N PHE A 36 3.65 -2.07 -12.33
CA PHE A 36 3.14 -2.43 -11.01
C PHE A 36 2.02 -3.46 -11.09
N LEU A 37 1.06 -3.27 -12.01
CA LEU A 37 -0.07 -4.17 -12.13
C LEU A 37 0.37 -5.55 -12.60
N ASP A 38 1.35 -5.63 -13.50
CA ASP A 38 1.95 -6.90 -13.92
C ASP A 38 2.58 -7.61 -12.71
N ASP A 39 3.42 -6.90 -11.94
CA ASP A 39 4.05 -7.43 -10.72
C ASP A 39 3.02 -7.81 -9.64
N LEU A 40 1.93 -7.06 -9.50
CA LEU A 40 0.85 -7.37 -8.57
C LEU A 40 0.16 -8.66 -8.97
N HIS A 41 -0.22 -8.83 -10.24
CA HIS A 41 -0.92 -10.03 -10.70
C HIS A 41 -0.01 -11.26 -10.73
N LEU A 42 1.32 -11.09 -10.85
CA LEU A 42 2.27 -12.19 -10.65
C LEU A 42 2.25 -12.73 -9.21
N ASN A 43 2.16 -11.85 -8.22
CA ASN A 43 2.20 -12.22 -6.79
C ASN A 43 0.80 -12.48 -6.19
N ALA A 44 -0.24 -11.90 -6.77
CA ALA A 44 -1.63 -12.02 -6.37
C ALA A 44 -2.54 -12.09 -7.62
N PRO A 45 -2.63 -13.25 -8.30
CA PRO A 45 -3.36 -13.41 -9.56
C PRO A 45 -4.85 -13.04 -9.48
N HIS A 46 -5.42 -13.09 -8.28
CA HIS A 46 -6.82 -12.78 -8.00
C HIS A 46 -7.01 -11.40 -7.35
N ALA A 47 -6.02 -10.51 -7.44
CA ALA A 47 -6.15 -9.15 -6.95
C ALA A 47 -7.28 -8.43 -7.70
N GLN A 48 -8.20 -7.81 -6.96
CA GLN A 48 -9.35 -7.12 -7.55
C GLN A 48 -9.23 -5.62 -7.40
N ARG A 49 -9.44 -4.89 -8.50
CA ARG A 49 -9.61 -3.44 -8.41
C ARG A 49 -10.97 -3.14 -7.82
N VAL A 50 -11.00 -2.34 -6.76
CA VAL A 50 -12.23 -1.85 -6.16
C VAL A 50 -12.33 -0.32 -6.26
N PRO A 51 -13.54 0.23 -6.32
CA PRO A 51 -13.78 1.66 -6.15
C PRO A 51 -13.10 2.21 -4.89
N GLY A 52 -12.62 3.46 -4.96
CA GLY A 52 -11.80 4.07 -3.90
C GLY A 52 -12.54 4.25 -2.59
N ASP A 53 -13.85 4.47 -2.63
CA ASP A 53 -14.75 4.55 -1.47
C ASP A 53 -14.74 3.25 -0.64
N GLN A 54 -14.54 2.08 -1.27
CA GLN A 54 -14.44 0.81 -0.56
C GLN A 54 -13.15 0.64 0.25
N LEU A 55 -12.10 1.41 -0.07
CA LEU A 55 -10.82 1.45 0.63
C LEU A 55 -10.49 2.85 1.17
N GLU A 56 -11.51 3.68 1.40
CA GLU A 56 -11.37 5.09 1.75
C GLU A 56 -10.51 5.29 3.00
N MET A 57 -10.70 4.45 4.03
CA MET A 57 -9.87 4.47 5.24
C MET A 57 -8.37 4.35 4.94
N PHE A 58 -7.98 3.44 4.03
CA PHE A 58 -6.58 3.26 3.64
C PHE A 58 -6.09 4.43 2.79
N CYS A 59 -6.93 4.93 1.87
CA CYS A 59 -6.61 6.09 1.04
C CYS A 59 -6.34 7.33 1.89
N ASN A 60 -7.21 7.61 2.85
CA ASN A 60 -7.10 8.76 3.74
C ASN A 60 -5.89 8.65 4.65
N ALA A 61 -5.63 7.48 5.24
CA ALA A 61 -4.45 7.28 6.09
C ALA A 61 -3.15 7.48 5.32
N VAL A 62 -3.05 6.96 4.09
CA VAL A 62 -1.86 7.13 3.23
C VAL A 62 -1.70 8.60 2.82
N ALA A 63 -2.79 9.26 2.38
CA ALA A 63 -2.76 10.67 2.00
C ALA A 63 -2.39 11.59 3.17
N GLU A 64 -2.96 11.35 4.36
CA GLU A 64 -2.64 12.10 5.58
C GLU A 64 -1.17 11.89 5.98
N TYR A 65 -0.67 10.66 5.92
CA TYR A 65 0.72 10.36 6.25
C TYR A 65 1.69 11.10 5.33
N PHE A 66 1.43 11.11 4.02
CA PHE A 66 2.24 11.90 3.09
C PHE A 66 2.13 13.41 3.34
N HIS A 67 0.99 13.91 3.81
CA HIS A 67 0.82 15.33 4.11
C HIS A 67 1.47 15.74 5.46
N ARG A 68 1.48 14.85 6.45
CA ARG A 68 2.01 15.08 7.81
C ARG A 68 2.79 13.85 8.30
N PRO A 69 4.03 13.66 7.82
CA PRO A 69 4.80 12.45 8.12
C PRO A 69 5.22 12.32 9.60
N SER A 70 5.12 13.40 10.38
CA SER A 70 5.39 13.39 11.82
C SER A 70 4.33 12.66 12.65
N ARG A 71 3.23 12.20 12.05
CA ARG A 71 2.23 11.35 12.72
C ARG A 71 2.54 9.87 12.49
N PRO A 72 2.47 9.03 13.53
CA PRO A 72 2.63 7.59 13.38
C PRO A 72 1.61 7.03 12.38
N PHE A 73 2.07 6.17 11.47
CA PHE A 73 1.17 5.40 10.61
C PHE A 73 0.57 4.24 11.41
N SER A 74 -0.74 4.27 11.64
CA SER A 74 -1.43 3.38 12.60
C SER A 74 -2.15 2.19 11.97
N LEU A 75 -2.28 2.14 10.64
CA LEU A 75 -2.95 1.02 9.98
C LEU A 75 -2.08 -0.24 10.00
N PRO A 76 -2.68 -1.43 10.19
CA PRO A 76 -1.93 -2.68 10.17
C PRO A 76 -1.19 -2.88 8.84
N LEU A 77 0.07 -3.32 8.90
CA LEU A 77 0.88 -3.64 7.74
C LEU A 77 0.97 -5.16 7.55
N HIS A 78 0.70 -5.64 6.34
CA HIS A 78 0.93 -7.03 5.96
C HIS A 78 2.31 -7.17 5.29
N LEU A 79 3.39 -7.26 6.06
CA LEU A 79 4.73 -7.36 5.47
C LEU A 79 5.03 -8.79 4.97
N THR A 80 5.50 -8.90 3.74
CA THR A 80 5.94 -10.16 3.11
C THR A 80 7.31 -9.98 2.49
N GLY A 81 8.26 -10.84 2.83
CA GLY A 81 9.63 -10.79 2.32
C GLY A 81 10.50 -11.86 2.96
N THR A 82 11.78 -11.88 2.62
CA THR A 82 12.77 -12.73 3.29
C THR A 82 12.95 -12.32 4.75
N THR A 83 13.51 -13.21 5.57
CA THR A 83 13.85 -12.89 6.97
C THR A 83 14.73 -11.65 7.09
N PHE A 84 15.67 -11.47 6.15
CA PHE A 84 16.51 -10.28 6.09
C PHE A 84 15.70 -9.02 5.79
N GLN A 85 14.84 -9.04 4.76
CA GLN A 85 13.98 -7.90 4.42
C GLN A 85 13.05 -7.51 5.57
N LEU A 86 12.41 -8.49 6.22
CA LEU A 86 11.54 -8.23 7.37
C LEU A 86 12.29 -7.62 8.56
N THR A 87 13.53 -8.05 8.80
CA THR A 87 14.40 -7.47 9.83
C THR A 87 14.74 -6.02 9.51
N VAL A 88 15.16 -5.74 8.28
CA VAL A 88 15.48 -4.38 7.82
C VAL A 88 14.25 -3.48 7.94
N TRP A 89 13.08 -3.91 7.45
CA TRP A 89 11.87 -3.09 7.50
C TRP A 89 11.38 -2.82 8.92
N ARG A 90 11.52 -3.77 9.85
CA ARG A 90 11.25 -3.53 11.27
C ARG A 90 12.19 -2.49 11.88
N ALA A 91 13.47 -2.49 11.49
CA ALA A 91 14.42 -1.48 11.92
C ALA A 91 14.09 -0.09 11.34
N LEU A 92 13.61 -0.01 10.09
CA LEU A 92 13.18 1.26 9.49
C LEU A 92 11.99 1.90 10.22
N GLN A 93 11.16 1.11 10.91
CA GLN A 93 10.02 1.62 11.68
C GLN A 93 10.42 2.31 13.00
N THR A 94 11.69 2.26 13.40
CA THR A 94 12.19 2.88 14.63
C THR A 94 12.95 4.19 14.37
N VAL A 95 12.88 4.71 13.15
CA VAL A 95 13.55 5.95 12.69
C VAL A 95 12.61 7.14 12.78
#